data_AF-A0A837NEA1-F1
#
_entry.id   AF-A0A837NEA1-F1
#
_cell.length_a   1.000
_cell.length_b   1.000
_cell.length_c   1.000
_cell.angle_alpha   90.00
_cell.angle_beta   90.00
_cell.angle_gamma   90.00
#
_symmetry.space_group_name_H-M   'P 1'
#
loop_
_entity.id
_entity.type
_entity.pdbx_description
1 polymer ?
#
loop_
_entity_poly.entity_id
_entity_poly.type
_entity_poly.pdbx_seq_one_letter_code
_entity_poly.pdbx_strand_id
1 'polypeptide(L)'
;MNKWLPAFLLILLLTACKSQPTPVADVVDQFDADRYLGKWYEIARMPHSFEEGLQGVTAEYRLNGDGTLEVTNRGFHVKNQEWQTAIGKAEPVENIKAAYQVTFFWPFYGGYYVSWLDDNYQQAIVTSDSHEYFWFLSRTPNVSQPDLDYALAKANEWGYDIDQMIIVDHPAGVNHSN
;
A
#
# COMPACT_ATOMS: atom_id res chain seq x y z
N MET A 1 36.79 20.86 49.14
CA MET A 1 37.63 20.49 47.98
C MET A 1 36.70 20.21 46.81
N ASN A 2 36.42 21.22 45.98
CA ASN A 2 35.51 21.10 44.84
C ASN A 2 36.29 20.54 43.65
N LYS A 3 35.89 19.37 43.14
CA LYS A 3 36.38 18.85 41.86
C LYS A 3 35.34 19.18 40.79
N TRP A 4 35.65 20.15 39.93
CA TRP A 4 34.96 20.36 38.66
C TRP A 4 35.37 19.25 37.69
N LEU A 5 34.40 18.50 37.16
CA LEU A 5 34.59 17.62 36.01
C LEU A 5 34.16 18.39 34.74
N PRO A 6 34.98 18.47 33.68
CA PRO A 6 34.57 19.11 32.44
C PRO A 6 33.63 18.18 31.67
N ALA A 7 32.43 18.66 31.37
CA ALA A 7 31.47 17.96 30.52
C ALA A 7 31.96 18.04 29.05
N PHE A 8 32.46 16.93 28.52
CA PHE A 8 32.73 16.78 27.09
C PHE A 8 31.39 16.49 26.42
N LEU A 9 30.81 17.48 25.72
CA LEU A 9 29.57 17.33 24.98
C LEU A 9 29.89 16.60 23.65
N LEU A 10 29.63 15.30 23.61
CA LEU A 10 29.76 14.48 22.41
C LEU A 10 28.55 14.75 21.50
N ILE A 11 28.74 15.58 20.46
CA ILE A 11 27.73 15.79 19.42
C ILE A 11 27.70 14.53 18.54
N LEU A 12 26.70 13.66 18.77
CA LEU A 12 26.36 12.60 17.82
C LEU A 12 25.71 13.25 16.60
N LEU A 13 26.42 13.29 15.48
CA LEU A 13 25.84 13.53 14.17
C LEU A 13 24.99 12.29 13.80
N LEU A 14 23.69 12.36 14.10
CA LEU A 14 22.71 11.42 13.56
C LEU A 14 22.61 11.69 12.06
N THR A 15 23.43 10.98 11.27
CA THR A 15 23.19 10.87 9.84
C THR A 15 21.96 9.99 9.68
N ALA A 16 20.84 10.62 9.30
CA ALA A 16 19.65 9.88 8.89
C ALA A 16 20.01 9.13 7.59
N CYS A 17 20.41 7.87 7.70
CA CYS A 17 20.37 6.96 6.57
C CYS A 17 18.90 6.89 6.13
N LYS A 18 18.54 7.58 5.04
CA LYS A 18 17.31 7.22 4.31
C LYS A 18 17.49 5.76 3.91
N SER A 19 16.64 4.87 4.44
CA SER A 19 16.62 3.46 4.06
C SER A 19 16.40 3.38 2.56
N GLN A 20 17.28 2.67 1.86
CA GLN A 20 17.07 2.41 0.44
C GLN A 20 15.84 1.51 0.26
N PRO A 21 15.03 1.74 -0.78
CA PRO A 21 13.91 0.88 -1.14
C PRO A 21 14.37 -0.58 -1.29
N THR A 22 13.62 -1.51 -0.71
CA THR A 22 13.92 -2.96 -0.80
C THR A 22 12.66 -3.73 -1.21
N PRO A 23 12.12 -3.49 -2.42
CA PRO A 23 10.88 -4.11 -2.83
C PRO A 23 11.04 -5.63 -2.96
N VAL A 24 10.01 -6.39 -2.56
CA VAL A 24 9.96 -7.85 -2.73
C VAL A 24 10.01 -8.28 -4.20
N ALA A 25 9.43 -7.46 -5.08
CA ALA A 25 9.40 -7.66 -6.52
C ALA A 25 9.78 -6.36 -7.25
N ASP A 26 10.37 -6.49 -8.44
CA ASP A 26 10.73 -5.32 -9.24
C ASP A 26 9.49 -4.48 -9.58
N VAL A 27 9.65 -3.15 -9.53
CA VAL A 27 8.60 -2.20 -9.96
C VAL A 27 8.46 -2.18 -11.48
N VAL A 28 7.28 -1.78 -11.96
CA VAL A 28 7.05 -1.59 -13.39
C VAL A 28 7.92 -0.46 -13.97
N ASP A 29 8.50 -0.70 -15.15
CA ASP A 29 9.36 0.28 -15.85
C ASP A 29 8.58 1.50 -16.37
N GLN A 30 7.34 1.27 -16.78
CA GLN A 30 6.45 2.29 -17.32
C GLN A 30 5.31 2.54 -16.33
N PHE A 31 5.27 3.77 -15.83
CA PHE A 31 4.25 4.21 -14.89
C PHE A 31 3.90 5.67 -15.14
N ASP A 32 2.62 5.98 -14.99
CA ASP A 32 2.04 7.31 -15.16
C ASP A 32 1.10 7.51 -13.98
N ALA A 33 1.52 8.36 -13.04
CA ALA A 33 0.79 8.58 -11.80
C ALA A 33 -0.62 9.13 -12.05
N ASP A 34 -0.80 9.96 -13.09
CA ASP A 34 -2.09 10.59 -13.41
C ASP A 34 -3.12 9.54 -13.83
N ARG A 35 -2.69 8.53 -14.60
CA ARG A 35 -3.53 7.39 -14.99
C ARG A 35 -3.82 6.44 -13.82
N TYR A 36 -3.01 6.46 -12.77
CA TYR A 36 -3.17 5.63 -11.58
C TYR A 36 -4.13 6.25 -10.54
N LEU A 37 -4.39 7.56 -10.63
CA LEU A 37 -5.31 8.28 -9.73
C LEU A 37 -6.72 7.69 -9.74
N GLY A 38 -7.51 8.11 -8.75
CA GLY A 38 -8.88 7.67 -8.54
C GLY A 38 -8.95 6.35 -7.80
N LYS A 39 -10.09 5.68 -7.94
CA LYS A 39 -10.49 4.56 -7.11
C LYS A 39 -9.98 3.22 -7.62
N TRP A 40 -9.56 2.39 -6.68
CA TRP A 40 -9.22 1.00 -6.85
C TRP A 40 -9.95 0.16 -5.80
N TYR A 41 -10.46 -0.98 -6.21
CA TYR A 41 -11.01 -2.02 -5.36
C TYR A 41 -9.89 -2.98 -5.00
N GLU A 42 -9.78 -3.28 -3.72
CA GLU A 42 -8.87 -4.32 -3.25
C GLU A 42 -9.53 -5.68 -3.47
N ILE A 43 -8.94 -6.50 -4.32
CA ILE A 43 -9.49 -7.81 -4.72
C ILE A 43 -8.89 -8.92 -3.87
N ALA A 44 -7.59 -8.86 -3.64
CA ALA A 44 -6.89 -9.79 -2.78
C ALA A 44 -5.78 -9.09 -2.00
N ARG A 45 -5.50 -9.56 -0.79
CA ARG A 45 -4.40 -9.07 0.03
C ARG A 45 -3.83 -10.12 0.96
N MET A 46 -2.61 -9.89 1.42
CA MET A 46 -2.09 -10.60 2.59
C MET A 46 -2.86 -10.15 3.86
N PRO A 47 -2.96 -11.00 4.89
CA PRO A 47 -3.70 -10.68 6.10
C PRO A 47 -3.01 -9.56 6.88
N HIS A 48 -3.75 -8.49 7.20
CA HIS A 48 -3.26 -7.35 7.99
C HIS A 48 -4.23 -7.06 9.13
N SER A 49 -3.71 -6.82 10.33
CA SER A 49 -4.53 -6.61 11.52
C SER A 49 -5.41 -5.35 11.45
N PHE A 50 -5.00 -4.33 10.67
CA PHE A 50 -5.75 -3.08 10.56
C PHE A 50 -6.92 -3.13 9.57
N GLU A 51 -7.09 -4.21 8.82
CA GLU A 51 -8.19 -4.38 7.87
C GLU A 51 -9.07 -5.61 8.16
N GLU A 52 -8.86 -6.23 9.32
CA GLU A 52 -9.59 -7.40 9.76
C GLU A 52 -11.10 -7.11 9.81
N GLY A 53 -11.90 -7.99 9.19
CA GLY A 53 -13.36 -7.87 9.19
C GLY A 53 -13.92 -6.81 8.23
N LEU A 54 -13.09 -6.16 7.41
CA LEU A 54 -13.54 -5.23 6.38
C LEU A 54 -13.96 -5.96 5.09
N GLN A 55 -15.05 -5.48 4.49
CA GLN A 55 -15.51 -5.83 3.15
C GLN A 55 -15.63 -4.56 2.29
N GLY A 56 -15.70 -4.72 0.97
CA GLY A 56 -15.89 -3.59 0.06
C GLY A 56 -14.72 -2.60 0.11
N VAL A 57 -13.50 -3.11 0.35
CA VAL A 57 -12.30 -2.29 0.62
C VAL A 57 -11.84 -1.59 -0.66
N THR A 58 -11.67 -0.28 -0.59
CA THR A 58 -11.19 0.54 -1.71
C THR A 58 -10.05 1.44 -1.27
N ALA A 59 -9.13 1.70 -2.19
CA ALA A 59 -8.12 2.76 -2.09
C ALA A 59 -8.40 3.83 -3.15
N GLU A 60 -8.47 5.10 -2.76
CA GLU A 60 -8.62 6.23 -3.67
C GLU A 60 -7.39 7.14 -3.60
N TYR A 61 -6.77 7.36 -4.76
CA TYR A 61 -5.54 8.15 -4.89
C TYR A 61 -5.83 9.52 -5.49
N ARG A 62 -5.36 10.58 -4.84
CA ARG A 62 -5.52 11.96 -5.30
C ARG A 62 -4.19 12.69 -5.27
N LEU A 63 -3.86 13.39 -6.36
CA LEU A 63 -2.64 14.19 -6.44
C LEU A 63 -2.75 15.45 -5.56
N ASN A 64 -1.73 15.68 -4.74
CA ASN A 64 -1.54 16.91 -3.98
C ASN A 64 -0.72 17.93 -4.76
N GLY A 65 -0.82 19.21 -4.39
CA GLY A 65 -0.06 20.29 -5.04
C GLY A 65 1.45 20.22 -4.85
N ASP A 66 1.94 19.39 -3.91
CA ASP A 66 3.36 19.15 -3.64
C ASP A 66 3.92 17.92 -4.40
N GLY A 67 3.12 17.28 -5.26
CA GLY A 67 3.51 16.10 -6.03
C GLY A 67 3.38 14.77 -5.28
N THR A 68 2.91 14.79 -4.03
CA THR A 68 2.59 13.57 -3.27
C THR A 68 1.16 13.12 -3.56
N LEU A 69 0.82 11.89 -3.19
CA LEU A 69 -0.55 11.39 -3.29
C LEU A 69 -1.20 11.34 -1.92
N GLU A 70 -2.43 11.82 -1.81
CA GLU A 70 -3.34 11.42 -0.73
C GLU A 70 -3.89 10.03 -1.05
N VAL A 71 -3.91 9.16 -0.04
CA VAL A 71 -4.43 7.79 -0.13
C VAL A 71 -5.60 7.67 0.83
N THR A 72 -6.80 7.44 0.33
CA THR A 72 -7.99 7.21 1.17
C THR A 72 -8.41 5.75 1.05
N ASN A 73 -8.13 4.97 2.10
CA ASN A 73 -8.61 3.60 2.23
C ASN A 73 -9.96 3.59 2.96
N ARG A 74 -10.93 2.83 2.46
CA ARG A 74 -12.28 2.74 3.05
C ARG A 74 -12.81 1.32 2.95
N GLY A 75 -13.43 0.82 4.01
CA GLY A 75 -14.05 -0.51 4.04
C GLY A 75 -15.19 -0.58 5.06
N PHE A 76 -16.12 -1.52 4.88
CA PHE A 76 -17.25 -1.73 5.78
C PHE A 76 -16.93 -2.84 6.77
N HIS A 77 -16.95 -2.52 8.07
CA HIS A 77 -16.67 -3.49 9.13
C HIS A 77 -17.94 -4.24 9.51
N VAL A 78 -18.06 -5.49 9.04
CA VAL A 78 -19.32 -6.27 9.08
C VAL A 78 -19.87 -6.42 10.50
N LYS A 79 -18.99 -6.70 11.47
CA LYS A 79 -19.38 -6.93 12.88
C LYS A 79 -19.86 -5.66 13.58
N ASN A 80 -19.28 -4.51 13.23
CA ASN A 80 -19.61 -3.23 13.88
C ASN A 80 -20.69 -2.47 13.09
N GLN A 81 -20.98 -2.92 11.87
CA GLN A 81 -21.92 -2.31 10.94
C GLN A 81 -21.61 -0.84 10.64
N GLU A 82 -20.33 -0.51 10.52
CA GLU A 82 -19.85 0.85 10.30
C GLU A 82 -18.82 0.92 9.17
N TRP A 83 -18.70 2.10 8.58
CA TRP A 83 -17.63 2.40 7.64
C TRP A 83 -16.38 2.82 8.39
N GLN A 84 -15.25 2.24 8.00
CA GLN A 84 -13.92 2.64 8.45
C GLN A 84 -13.19 3.32 7.31
N THR A 85 -12.52 4.42 7.63
CA THR A 85 -11.73 5.20 6.68
C THR A 85 -10.36 5.50 7.29
N ALA A 86 -9.31 5.25 6.51
CA ALA A 86 -7.95 5.65 6.83
C ALA A 86 -7.41 6.55 5.72
N ILE A 87 -6.89 7.72 6.09
CA ILE A 87 -6.29 8.67 5.16
C ILE A 87 -4.78 8.67 5.40
N GLY A 88 -4.02 8.53 4.33
CA GLY A 88 -2.57 8.54 4.33
C GLY A 88 -1.98 9.39 3.21
N LYS A 89 -0.65 9.42 3.17
CA LYS A 89 0.17 10.14 2.20
C LYS A 89 1.15 9.17 1.55
N ALA A 90 1.30 9.22 0.23
CA ALA A 90 2.30 8.50 -0.54
C ALA A 90 3.30 9.50 -1.14
N GLU A 91 4.56 9.39 -0.74
CA GLU A 91 5.65 10.22 -1.23
C GLU A 91 6.47 9.46 -2.27
N PRO A 92 6.69 9.99 -3.48
CA PRO A 92 7.43 9.28 -4.50
C PRO A 92 8.88 9.02 -4.06
N VAL A 93 9.38 7.83 -4.36
CA VAL A 93 10.78 7.48 -4.15
C VAL A 93 11.62 8.11 -5.26
N GLU A 94 12.68 8.81 -4.88
CA GLU A 94 13.57 9.47 -5.85
C GLU A 94 14.19 8.46 -6.82
N ASN A 95 14.07 8.74 -8.13
CA ASN A 95 14.63 7.95 -9.23
C ASN A 95 14.07 6.53 -9.41
N ILE A 96 13.00 6.14 -8.70
CA ILE A 96 12.32 4.87 -8.91
C ILE A 96 10.86 5.15 -9.29
N LYS A 97 10.51 4.81 -10.53
CA LYS A 97 9.12 4.95 -11.00
C LYS A 97 8.23 3.92 -10.29
N ALA A 98 6.95 4.27 -10.10
CA ALA A 98 5.96 3.39 -9.48
C ALA A 98 6.29 2.97 -8.02
N ALA A 99 7.22 3.66 -7.36
CA ALA A 99 7.63 3.42 -6.00
C ALA A 99 7.28 4.62 -5.12
N TYR A 100 6.66 4.35 -3.99
CA TYR A 100 6.24 5.35 -3.02
C TYR A 100 6.55 4.89 -1.61
N GLN A 101 6.82 5.84 -0.72
CA GLN A 101 6.78 5.63 0.72
C GLN A 101 5.41 6.09 1.22
N VAL A 102 4.60 5.16 1.72
CA VAL A 102 3.28 5.46 2.26
C VAL A 102 3.33 5.66 3.77
N THR A 103 2.52 6.58 4.30
CA THR A 103 2.35 6.84 5.73
C THR A 103 0.86 7.07 6.01
N PHE A 104 0.25 6.32 6.93
CA PHE A 104 -1.17 6.50 7.29
C PHE A 104 -1.32 7.15 8.67
N PHE A 105 -0.94 6.44 9.72
CA PHE A 105 -0.96 6.90 11.10
C PHE A 105 0.36 6.55 11.76
N TRP A 106 0.87 7.37 12.66
CA TRP A 106 2.20 7.10 13.25
C TRP A 106 2.15 5.90 14.21
N PRO A 107 3.09 4.92 14.14
CA PRO A 107 4.28 4.85 13.28
C PRO A 107 4.14 3.89 12.06
N PHE A 108 3.00 3.83 11.39
CA PHE A 108 2.74 3.02 10.19
C PHE A 108 3.19 3.74 8.92
N TYR A 109 4.37 3.37 8.46
CA TYR A 109 4.94 3.74 7.17
C TYR A 109 5.55 2.50 6.51
N GLY A 110 5.62 2.48 5.18
CA GLY A 110 6.21 1.37 4.44
C GLY A 110 6.35 1.68 2.95
N GLY A 111 7.11 0.86 2.24
CA GLY A 111 7.19 0.89 0.79
C GLY A 111 5.88 0.45 0.12
N TYR A 112 5.52 1.15 -0.94
CA TYR A 112 4.42 0.83 -1.84
C TYR A 112 5.00 0.79 -3.25
N TYR A 113 5.04 -0.41 -3.83
CA TYR A 113 5.71 -0.69 -5.09
C TYR A 113 4.70 -1.31 -6.05
N VAL A 114 4.40 -0.61 -7.15
CA VAL A 114 3.56 -1.17 -8.21
C VAL A 114 4.44 -2.12 -9.03
N SER A 115 4.34 -3.41 -8.74
CA SER A 115 5.23 -4.46 -9.27
C SER A 115 4.64 -5.18 -10.48
N TRP A 116 3.34 -5.01 -10.72
CA TRP A 116 2.72 -5.32 -12.00
C TRP A 116 1.53 -4.37 -12.24
N LEU A 117 1.31 -4.01 -13.51
CA LEU A 117 0.25 -3.11 -13.95
C LEU A 117 -0.12 -3.49 -15.38
N ASP A 118 -1.41 -3.62 -15.68
CA ASP A 118 -1.85 -3.83 -17.06
C ASP A 118 -1.78 -2.54 -17.88
N ASP A 119 -1.68 -2.66 -19.21
CA ASP A 119 -1.51 -1.51 -20.13
C ASP A 119 -2.62 -0.45 -20.00
N ASN A 120 -3.82 -0.86 -19.56
CA ASN A 120 -5.00 -0.02 -19.45
C ASN A 120 -5.25 0.51 -18.04
N TYR A 121 -4.40 0.20 -17.06
CA TYR A 121 -4.51 0.64 -15.67
C TYR A 121 -5.86 0.21 -15.04
N GLN A 122 -6.33 -0.97 -15.43
CA GLN A 122 -7.52 -1.63 -14.91
C GLN A 122 -7.19 -2.56 -13.75
N GLN A 123 -5.98 -3.10 -13.68
CA GLN A 123 -5.55 -4.05 -12.67
C GLN A 123 -4.08 -3.82 -12.30
N ALA A 124 -3.77 -3.93 -11.01
CA ALA A 124 -2.41 -3.71 -10.51
C ALA A 124 -2.09 -4.69 -9.39
N ILE A 125 -0.82 -5.08 -9.28
CA ILE A 125 -0.29 -5.80 -8.12
C ILE A 125 0.72 -4.89 -7.43
N VAL A 126 0.54 -4.73 -6.13
CA VAL A 126 1.36 -3.87 -5.28
C VAL A 126 2.04 -4.72 -4.22
N THR A 127 3.34 -4.53 -4.05
CA THR A 127 4.15 -5.16 -2.99
C THR A 127 4.74 -4.10 -2.05
N SER A 128 5.36 -4.56 -0.97
CA SER A 128 6.08 -3.70 -0.01
C SER A 128 7.55 -4.14 0.14
N ASP A 129 8.19 -3.69 1.22
CA ASP A 129 9.56 -4.05 1.61
C ASP A 129 9.64 -5.46 2.25
N SER A 130 8.50 -6.11 2.48
CA SER A 130 8.39 -7.44 3.09
C SER A 130 7.26 -8.27 2.47
N HIS A 131 7.33 -9.58 2.67
CA HIS A 131 6.29 -10.54 2.28
C HIS A 131 5.01 -10.47 3.12
N GLU A 132 4.95 -9.57 4.10
CA GLU A 132 3.75 -9.37 4.91
C GLU A 132 2.67 -8.60 4.17
N TYR A 133 3.04 -7.88 3.10
CA TYR A 133 2.17 -6.92 2.41
C TYR A 133 2.13 -7.19 0.90
N PHE A 134 0.92 -7.39 0.40
CA PHE A 134 0.59 -7.62 -1.01
C PHE A 134 -0.84 -7.15 -1.24
N TRP A 135 -1.09 -6.51 -2.38
CA TRP A 135 -2.44 -6.17 -2.82
C TRP A 135 -2.60 -6.44 -4.31
N PHE A 136 -3.69 -7.12 -4.67
CA PHE A 136 -4.21 -7.15 -6.02
C PHE A 136 -5.38 -6.16 -6.11
N LEU A 137 -5.22 -5.15 -6.96
CA LEU A 137 -6.15 -4.03 -7.10
C LEU A 137 -6.83 -4.07 -8.47
N SER A 138 -8.09 -3.65 -8.54
CA SER A 138 -8.84 -3.52 -9.79
C SER A 138 -9.68 -2.25 -9.84
N ARG A 139 -9.93 -1.72 -11.04
CA ARG A 139 -10.89 -0.62 -11.25
C ARG A 139 -12.35 -1.05 -11.09
N THR A 140 -12.62 -2.37 -11.10
CA THR A 140 -13.95 -2.94 -10.88
C THR A 140 -13.96 -3.87 -9.66
N PRO A 141 -15.07 -3.96 -8.91
CA PRO A 141 -15.14 -4.77 -7.69
C PRO A 141 -15.09 -6.28 -7.93
N ASN A 142 -15.34 -6.72 -9.16
CA ASN A 142 -15.30 -8.13 -9.55
C ASN A 142 -14.29 -8.30 -10.68
N VAL A 143 -13.42 -9.30 -10.56
CA VAL A 143 -12.46 -9.71 -11.59
C VAL A 143 -12.81 -11.10 -12.10
N SER A 144 -12.25 -11.48 -13.25
CA SER A 144 -12.40 -12.85 -13.75
C SER A 144 -11.53 -13.82 -12.92
N GLN A 145 -11.92 -15.10 -12.85
CA GLN A 145 -11.08 -16.11 -12.18
C GLN A 145 -9.65 -16.19 -12.78
N PRO A 146 -9.46 -16.14 -14.11
CA PRO A 146 -8.11 -16.10 -14.68
C PRO A 146 -7.24 -14.92 -14.22
N ASP A 147 -7.84 -13.74 -14.02
CA ASP A 147 -7.10 -12.56 -13.53
C ASP A 147 -6.66 -12.75 -12.08
N LEU A 148 -7.56 -13.31 -11.25
CA LEU A 148 -7.23 -13.64 -9.87
C LEU A 148 -6.14 -14.72 -9.79
N ASP A 149 -6.27 -15.79 -10.58
CA ASP A 149 -5.27 -16.87 -10.65
C ASP A 149 -3.90 -16.34 -11.10
N TYR A 150 -3.88 -15.39 -12.04
CA TYR A 150 -2.67 -14.71 -12.46
C TYR A 150 -2.02 -13.93 -11.32
N ALA A 151 -2.80 -13.17 -10.55
CA ALA A 151 -2.29 -12.43 -9.39
C ALA A 151 -1.73 -13.36 -8.30
N LEU A 152 -2.41 -14.48 -8.02
CA LEU A 152 -1.94 -15.49 -7.07
C LEU A 152 -0.67 -16.20 -7.55
N ALA A 153 -0.57 -16.49 -8.85
CA ALA A 153 0.63 -17.07 -9.45
C ALA A 153 1.83 -16.12 -9.29
N LYS A 154 1.63 -14.81 -9.48
CA LYS A 154 2.66 -13.78 -9.24
C LYS A 154 3.05 -13.68 -7.77
N ALA A 155 2.07 -13.68 -6.87
CA ALA A 155 2.35 -13.71 -5.43
C ALA A 155 3.22 -14.92 -5.04
N ASN A 156 2.86 -16.11 -5.52
CA ASN A 156 3.64 -17.33 -5.26
C ASN A 156 5.05 -17.28 -5.90
N GLU A 157 5.18 -16.76 -7.12
CA GLU A 157 6.48 -16.55 -7.79
C GLU A 157 7.41 -15.66 -6.95
N TRP A 158 6.85 -14.62 -6.31
CA TRP A 158 7.60 -13.68 -5.47
C TRP A 158 7.76 -14.15 -4.02
N GLY A 159 7.30 -15.35 -3.67
CA GLY A 159 7.54 -15.98 -2.37
C GLY A 159 6.51 -15.64 -1.28
N TYR A 160 5.33 -15.12 -1.65
CA TYR A 160 4.23 -14.95 -0.71
C TYR A 160 3.55 -16.28 -0.39
N ASP A 161 3.08 -16.43 0.85
CA ASP A 161 2.28 -17.57 1.27
C ASP A 161 0.81 -17.39 0.83
N ILE A 162 0.49 -17.90 -0.36
CA ILE A 162 -0.83 -17.73 -0.97
C ILE A 162 -1.96 -18.42 -0.19
N ASP A 163 -1.65 -19.38 0.69
CA ASP A 163 -2.65 -20.05 1.52
C ASP A 163 -3.22 -19.09 2.59
N GLN A 164 -2.50 -18.01 2.89
CA GLN A 164 -2.95 -16.93 3.78
C GLN A 164 -3.69 -15.81 3.05
N MET A 165 -3.71 -15.81 1.71
CA MET A 165 -4.28 -14.72 0.93
C MET A 165 -5.79 -14.57 1.21
N ILE A 166 -6.19 -13.35 1.53
CA ILE A 166 -7.60 -12.99 1.70
C ILE A 166 -8.14 -12.51 0.36
N ILE A 167 -9.20 -13.15 -0.13
CA ILE A 167 -10.01 -12.64 -1.23
C ILE A 167 -11.11 -11.76 -0.64
N VAL A 168 -11.13 -10.49 -1.03
CA VAL A 168 -12.03 -9.49 -0.44
C VAL A 168 -13.39 -9.58 -1.10
N ASP A 169 -14.43 -9.64 -0.27
CA ASP A 169 -15.82 -9.63 -0.74
C ASP A 169 -16.27 -8.20 -1.05
N HIS A 170 -16.95 -8.02 -2.19
CA HIS A 170 -17.54 -6.76 -2.65
C HIS A 170 -19.04 -6.92 -2.91
N PRO A 171 -19.88 -6.92 -1.85
CA PRO A 171 -21.30 -7.18 -1.99
C PRO A 171 -22.01 -6.06 -2.76
N ALA A 172 -22.92 -6.44 -3.67
CA ALA A 172 -23.81 -5.49 -4.32
C ALA A 172 -24.71 -4.80 -3.27
N GLY A 173 -24.60 -3.47 -3.14
CA GLY A 173 -25.40 -2.67 -2.21
C GLY A 173 -24.64 -2.05 -1.04
N VAL A 174 -23.36 -2.37 -0.88
CA VAL A 174 -22.45 -1.59 -0.04
C VAL A 174 -22.16 -0.27 -0.76
N ASN A 175 -22.99 0.75 -0.52
CA ASN A 175 -22.82 2.07 -1.15
C ASN A 175 -21.49 2.71 -0.69
N HIS A 176 -20.50 2.69 -1.57
CA HIS A 176 -19.18 3.32 -1.34
C HIS A 176 -19.21 4.85 -1.37
N SER A 177 -20.39 5.44 -1.55
CA SER A 177 -20.64 6.88 -1.64
C SER A 177 -21.39 7.37 -0.40
N ASN A 178 -20.66 7.65 0.68
CA ASN A 178 -21.06 8.53 1.78
C ASN A 178 -19.79 9.07 2.43
#